data_AF-A0A135SCK7-F1
#
_entry.id   AF-A0A135SCK7-F1
#
_cell.length_a   1.000
_cell.length_b   1.000
_cell.length_c   1.000
_cell.angle_alpha   90.00
_cell.angle_beta   90.00
_cell.angle_gamma   90.00
#
_symmetry.space_group_name_H-M   'P 1'
#
loop_
_entity.id
_entity.type
_entity.pdbx_description
1 polymer ?
#
loop_
_entity_poly.entity_id
_entity_poly.type
_entity_poly.pdbx_seq_one_letter_code
_entity_poly.pdbx_strand_id
1 'polypeptide(L)'
;MSAITKSLSALARRGARKSALGHHSRDLATVTDHNLARMAATMPPGHKATVAQLETFTLPERVTGSPGDRAMGKALVDAWRRDGILQVSMNDKQQHIFNEATASSKAFFAKPHDEKAACVDSQSYSGYIASGEEITDGIADYSEIFTVTKDLDLAEPRVRAKWPCHGPAPWPDYEMKQPMTTYMDYLGESGEKLLQLAELGLNVPAGSLTNLTQDGWHHMRILRFPPTHNTNGKGKAGRGIGSHTDYGLLVIAAQDDVGGLFIRPPYDGEHYANWEKSSAGMAEEDDRWHYVPPVPNVFTVFPGDIMQYITNSYLPSTPHKVGLNTRDRFAFAYFHEPSFQAVAKPLPGYDVGQSPKEGIHYGSHFTNMFLRNYPERITTKRMHAENRLALLEKEELRAHSSQSNNAGRVVTNAGQQTQQASFPPTPPHLSFSSLTIFNATIEQSDMASTAIRFVSGTKKSPLGTLYLQCHVKPGASRVRQGVAAVTDATVELCVSAQAKEGEANKAVVKLLSEVLGIPKSDLTITQGLKSRDKTVAVGNIRDGESMMAKIREQLQKASEDG
;
A
#
# COMPACT_ATOMS: atom_id res chain seq x y z
N MET A 1 23.14 78.27 35.37
CA MET A 1 21.68 78.08 35.21
C MET A 1 21.48 76.61 34.86
N SER A 2 20.79 75.83 35.73
CA SER A 2 19.38 75.43 35.57
C SER A 2 19.19 74.42 34.42
N ALA A 3 18.60 73.23 34.56
CA ALA A 3 18.04 72.46 35.69
C ALA A 3 17.93 70.98 35.21
N ILE A 4 18.22 69.91 35.98
CA ILE A 4 17.30 69.26 36.95
C ILE A 4 15.95 68.94 36.26
N THR A 5 15.43 67.72 36.02
CA THR A 5 15.57 66.35 36.62
C THR A 5 15.10 65.30 35.57
N LYS A 6 15.26 63.96 35.66
CA LYS A 6 15.95 63.03 36.58
C LYS A 6 16.27 61.70 35.85
N SER A 7 17.27 60.96 36.34
CA SER A 7 17.50 59.52 36.15
C SER A 7 16.54 58.67 36.99
N LEU A 8 16.24 57.41 36.61
CA LEU A 8 16.10 56.23 37.51
C LEU A 8 15.64 54.93 36.80
N SER A 9 16.61 54.07 36.43
CA SER A 9 16.57 52.58 36.45
C SER A 9 17.70 52.03 35.54
N ALA A 10 18.85 51.70 36.14
CA ALA A 10 19.21 50.32 36.47
C ALA A 10 19.52 49.49 35.20
N LEU A 11 20.77 49.46 34.72
CA LEU A 11 21.86 48.68 35.31
C LEU A 11 21.54 47.16 35.49
N ALA A 12 20.92 46.55 34.48
CA ALA A 12 20.77 45.09 34.38
C ALA A 12 20.96 44.60 32.93
N ARG A 13 22.18 44.70 32.37
CA ARG A 13 22.65 44.02 31.13
C ARG A 13 24.16 44.20 30.88
N ARG A 14 24.98 43.44 31.60
CA ARG A 14 26.31 42.98 31.15
C ARG A 14 26.46 41.52 31.61
N GLY A 15 26.47 40.58 30.67
CA GLY A 15 26.54 39.15 31.01
C GLY A 15 26.21 38.20 29.87
N ALA A 16 27.26 37.81 29.14
CA ALA A 16 27.42 36.55 28.39
C ALA A 16 26.41 36.13 27.28
N ARG A 17 26.98 35.81 26.12
CA ARG A 17 26.42 34.93 25.08
C ARG A 17 25.85 33.63 25.68
N LYS A 18 24.69 33.19 25.19
CA LYS A 18 24.33 31.76 25.12
C LYS A 18 23.51 31.47 23.85
N SER A 19 23.61 30.23 23.38
CA SER A 19 23.01 29.71 22.15
C SER A 19 21.48 29.69 22.16
N ALA A 20 20.86 30.00 21.02
CA ALA A 20 19.46 29.71 20.76
C ALA A 20 19.34 28.88 19.46
N LEU A 21 19.34 27.55 19.61
CA LEU A 21 18.70 26.67 18.63
C LEU A 21 17.18 26.92 18.76
N GLY A 22 16.66 27.82 17.92
CA GLY A 22 15.22 28.06 17.85
C GLY A 22 14.50 26.87 17.22
N HIS A 23 13.49 26.34 17.89
CA HIS A 23 12.54 25.41 17.27
C HIS A 23 11.89 26.09 16.07
N HIS A 24 12.13 25.57 14.86
CA HIS A 24 11.22 25.81 13.74
C HIS A 24 9.96 24.93 13.91
N SER A 25 9.12 25.32 14.87
CA SER A 25 7.69 25.10 14.70
C SER A 25 7.29 25.90 13.47
N ARG A 26 7.04 25.23 12.34
CA ARG A 26 6.42 25.89 11.19
C ARG A 26 5.02 26.31 11.64
N ASP A 27 4.75 27.61 11.60
CA ASP A 27 3.37 28.08 11.64
C ASP A 27 2.62 27.38 10.49
N LEU A 28 1.57 26.63 10.84
CA LEU A 28 0.61 26.13 9.87
C LEU A 28 0.02 27.35 9.18
N ALA A 29 0.39 27.55 7.90
CA ALA A 29 -0.17 28.62 7.10
C ALA A 29 -1.69 28.43 7.08
N THR A 30 -2.42 29.34 7.75
CA THR A 30 -3.87 29.33 7.76
C THR A 30 -4.34 29.43 6.32
N VAL A 31 -5.01 28.37 5.84
CA VAL A 31 -5.59 28.35 4.50
C VAL A 31 -6.62 29.47 4.44
N THR A 32 -6.28 30.56 3.76
CA THR A 32 -7.15 31.73 3.65
C THR A 32 -8.47 31.31 2.99
N ASP A 33 -9.61 31.69 3.57
CA ASP A 33 -10.95 31.21 3.15
C ASP A 33 -11.20 31.35 1.64
N HIS A 34 -10.62 32.38 1.01
CA HIS A 34 -10.69 32.59 -0.44
C HIS A 34 -10.10 31.44 -1.28
N ASN A 35 -9.07 30.73 -0.79
CA ASN A 35 -8.55 29.54 -1.46
C ASN A 35 -9.50 28.35 -1.32
N LEU A 36 -10.09 28.16 -0.13
CA LEU A 36 -11.08 27.09 0.10
C LEU A 36 -12.34 27.29 -0.75
N ALA A 37 -12.85 28.52 -0.85
CA ALA A 37 -13.98 28.83 -1.72
C ALA A 37 -13.68 28.54 -3.20
N ARG A 38 -12.48 28.89 -3.68
CA ARG A 38 -12.03 28.59 -5.06
C ARG A 38 -11.87 27.09 -5.30
N MET A 39 -11.32 26.36 -4.32
CA MET A 39 -11.18 24.90 -4.38
C MET A 39 -12.56 24.22 -4.40
N ALA A 40 -13.51 24.68 -3.56
CA ALA A 40 -14.89 24.20 -3.54
C ALA A 40 -15.63 24.44 -4.87
N ALA A 41 -15.36 25.56 -5.55
CA ALA A 41 -16.02 25.92 -6.81
C ALA A 41 -15.74 24.96 -8.00
N THR A 42 -14.74 24.08 -7.88
CA THR A 42 -14.48 23.02 -8.87
C THR A 42 -15.27 21.73 -8.61
N MET A 43 -15.99 21.62 -7.49
CA MET A 43 -16.76 20.42 -7.16
C MET A 43 -17.85 20.15 -8.22
N PRO A 44 -17.98 18.90 -8.71
CA PRO A 44 -19.07 18.48 -9.60
C PRO A 44 -20.47 18.91 -9.12
N PRO A 45 -21.33 19.42 -10.02
CA PRO A 45 -22.65 19.89 -9.66
C PRO A 45 -23.53 18.75 -9.12
N GLY A 46 -24.30 19.04 -8.08
CA GLY A 46 -25.22 18.09 -7.43
C GLY A 46 -24.57 17.15 -6.41
N HIS A 47 -23.24 17.14 -6.27
CA HIS A 47 -22.54 16.38 -5.23
C HIS A 47 -22.46 17.16 -3.92
N LYS A 48 -22.37 16.42 -2.81
CA LYS A 48 -22.09 16.93 -1.46
C LYS A 48 -20.87 16.21 -0.91
N ALA A 49 -19.91 16.97 -0.40
CA ALA A 49 -18.68 16.44 0.19
C ALA A 49 -17.97 17.53 1.02
N THR A 50 -17.16 17.10 1.98
CA THR A 50 -16.17 17.98 2.64
C THR A 50 -15.04 18.27 1.65
N VAL A 51 -14.58 19.53 1.53
CA VAL A 51 -13.38 19.82 0.71
C VAL A 51 -12.14 19.35 1.46
N ALA A 52 -11.38 18.43 0.88
CA ALA A 52 -10.18 17.89 1.49
C ALA A 52 -9.07 18.95 1.59
N GLN A 53 -8.39 18.98 2.74
CA GLN A 53 -7.15 19.71 2.96
C GLN A 53 -6.05 18.67 3.21
N LEU A 54 -5.20 18.43 2.21
CA LEU A 54 -4.26 17.30 2.22
C LEU A 54 -2.84 17.75 2.55
N GLU A 55 -2.10 16.94 3.31
CA GLU A 55 -0.67 17.15 3.49
C GLU A 55 0.09 16.96 2.17
N THR A 56 0.92 17.94 1.81
CA THR A 56 1.78 17.89 0.62
C THR A 56 3.23 17.60 1.02
N PHE A 57 3.81 16.56 0.43
CA PHE A 57 5.18 16.12 0.66
C PHE A 57 6.08 16.42 -0.55
N THR A 58 7.37 16.64 -0.33
CA THR A 58 8.37 16.68 -1.40
C THR A 58 9.29 15.46 -1.22
N LEU A 59 9.24 14.52 -2.16
CA LEU A 59 10.04 13.30 -2.08
C LEU A 59 11.55 13.63 -2.19
N PRO A 60 12.42 12.95 -1.44
CA PRO A 60 13.87 13.10 -1.60
C PRO A 60 14.32 12.53 -2.95
N GLU A 61 15.51 12.94 -3.42
CA GLU A 61 16.11 12.34 -4.62
C GLU A 61 16.29 10.82 -4.45
N ARG A 62 16.70 10.39 -3.26
CA ARG A 62 16.90 8.99 -2.85
C ARG A 62 16.49 8.81 -1.38
N VAL A 63 15.90 7.67 -1.05
CA VAL A 63 15.67 7.27 0.35
C VAL A 63 16.92 6.54 0.85
N THR A 64 17.42 6.92 2.02
CA THR A 64 18.68 6.43 2.61
C THR A 64 18.49 5.81 3.99
N GLY A 65 17.29 5.94 4.56
CA GLY A 65 17.07 5.67 5.98
C GLY A 65 17.70 6.74 6.87
N SER A 66 17.71 8.00 6.43
CA SER A 66 18.08 9.14 7.27
C SER A 66 17.04 9.36 8.39
N PRO A 67 17.34 10.15 9.45
CA PRO A 67 16.33 10.58 10.41
C PRO A 67 15.17 11.35 9.76
N GLY A 68 15.45 12.12 8.69
CA GLY A 68 14.43 12.82 7.91
C GLY A 68 13.54 11.85 7.14
N ASP A 69 14.11 10.82 6.53
CA ASP A 69 13.39 9.80 5.77
C ASP A 69 12.44 9.01 6.69
N ARG A 70 12.88 8.67 7.91
CA ARG A 70 12.01 8.04 8.93
C ARG A 70 10.87 8.96 9.38
N ALA A 71 11.15 10.24 9.60
CA ALA A 71 10.12 11.20 9.99
C ALA A 71 9.09 11.40 8.87
N MET A 72 9.54 11.51 7.62
CA MET A 72 8.68 11.60 6.44
C MET A 72 7.87 10.32 6.25
N GLY A 73 8.49 9.15 6.31
CA GLY A 73 7.81 7.86 6.21
C GLY A 73 6.69 7.69 7.24
N LYS A 74 6.95 8.08 8.50
CA LYS A 74 5.90 8.11 9.53
C LYS A 74 4.77 9.08 9.18
N ALA A 75 5.09 10.28 8.68
CA ALA A 75 4.09 11.28 8.30
C ALA A 75 3.23 10.83 7.11
N LEU A 76 3.79 10.13 6.11
CA LEU A 76 3.00 9.52 5.03
C LEU A 76 1.99 8.49 5.58
N VAL A 77 2.45 7.61 6.46
CA VAL A 77 1.62 6.60 7.15
C VAL A 77 0.54 7.26 8.00
N ASP A 78 0.87 8.30 8.78
CA ASP A 78 -0.10 9.04 9.58
C ASP A 78 -1.16 9.74 8.69
N ALA A 79 -0.75 10.31 7.55
CA ALA A 79 -1.64 10.98 6.61
C ALA A 79 -2.63 9.99 5.95
N TRP A 80 -2.17 8.84 5.45
CA TRP A 80 -3.06 7.80 4.92
C TRP A 80 -4.05 7.28 5.99
N ARG A 81 -3.62 7.17 7.25
CA ARG A 81 -4.49 6.70 8.34
C ARG A 81 -5.52 7.73 8.82
N ARG A 82 -5.32 9.00 8.53
CA ARG A 82 -6.21 10.11 8.93
C ARG A 82 -7.11 10.55 7.79
N ASP A 83 -6.56 10.72 6.59
CA ASP A 83 -7.22 11.34 5.45
C ASP A 83 -7.46 10.35 4.30
N GLY A 84 -6.87 9.15 4.33
CA GLY A 84 -6.88 8.16 3.23
C GLY A 84 -5.89 8.48 2.11
N ILE A 85 -5.59 9.76 1.89
CA ILE A 85 -4.86 10.25 0.73
C ILE A 85 -3.87 11.36 1.14
N LEU A 86 -2.79 11.52 0.38
CA LEU A 86 -1.82 12.60 0.52
C LEU A 86 -1.45 13.21 -0.83
N GLN A 87 -0.76 14.35 -0.83
CA GLN A 87 -0.23 15.00 -2.02
C GLN A 87 1.30 14.94 -2.07
N VAL A 88 1.88 14.91 -3.27
CA VAL A 88 3.32 15.02 -3.51
C VAL A 88 3.58 16.10 -4.55
N SER A 89 4.48 17.04 -4.22
CA SER A 89 4.87 18.15 -5.09
C SER A 89 5.76 17.70 -6.25
N MET A 90 5.43 18.17 -7.45
CA MET A 90 6.23 18.08 -8.66
C MET A 90 7.16 19.30 -8.80
N ASN A 91 8.43 19.07 -9.17
CA ASN A 91 9.31 20.12 -9.67
C ASN A 91 9.07 20.40 -11.17
N ASP A 92 9.68 21.45 -11.71
CA ASP A 92 9.47 21.92 -13.10
C ASP A 92 9.69 20.82 -14.16
N LYS A 93 10.69 19.94 -13.98
CA LYS A 93 10.94 18.81 -14.89
C LYS A 93 9.80 17.78 -14.83
N GLN A 94 9.33 17.46 -13.62
CA GLN A 94 8.25 16.51 -13.40
C GLN A 94 6.91 17.06 -13.91
N GLN A 95 6.67 18.36 -13.71
CA GLN A 95 5.54 19.10 -14.25
C GLN A 95 5.55 19.07 -15.79
N HIS A 96 6.72 19.23 -16.42
CA HIS A 96 6.85 19.15 -17.88
C HIS A 96 6.43 17.76 -18.41
N ILE A 97 6.92 16.67 -17.82
CA ILE A 97 6.53 15.29 -18.20
C ILE A 97 5.02 15.08 -18.05
N PHE A 98 4.43 15.54 -16.94
CA PHE A 98 2.97 15.48 -16.74
C PHE A 98 2.20 16.28 -17.79
N ASN A 99 2.69 17.46 -18.17
CA ASN A 99 2.07 18.31 -19.20
C ASN A 99 2.13 17.66 -20.59
N GLU A 100 3.24 17.00 -20.94
CA GLU A 100 3.38 16.26 -22.20
C GLU A 100 2.42 15.06 -22.26
N ALA A 101 2.35 14.25 -21.19
CA ALA A 101 1.36 13.17 -21.08
C ALA A 101 -0.08 13.70 -21.16
N THR A 102 -0.38 14.84 -20.51
CA THR A 102 -1.71 15.48 -20.56
C THR A 102 -2.07 15.97 -21.95
N ALA A 103 -1.13 16.57 -22.69
CA ALA A 103 -1.33 17.00 -24.06
C ALA A 103 -1.58 15.80 -24.99
N SER A 104 -0.79 14.74 -24.83
CA SER A 104 -0.91 13.49 -25.59
C SER A 104 -2.25 12.77 -25.31
N SER A 105 -2.69 12.71 -24.05
CA SER A 105 -4.02 12.21 -23.66
C SER A 105 -5.16 12.97 -24.36
N LYS A 106 -5.09 14.31 -24.35
CA LYS A 106 -6.08 15.17 -25.03
C LYS A 106 -6.10 14.95 -26.54
N ALA A 107 -4.94 14.80 -27.17
CA ALA A 107 -4.82 14.51 -28.60
C ALA A 107 -5.42 13.14 -28.95
N PHE A 108 -5.14 12.09 -28.16
CA PHE A 108 -5.71 10.76 -28.38
C PHE A 108 -7.24 10.76 -28.26
N PHE A 109 -7.81 11.32 -27.18
CA PHE A 109 -9.26 11.25 -26.98
C PHE A 109 -10.06 12.12 -27.96
N ALA A 110 -9.44 13.09 -28.62
CA ALA A 110 -10.01 13.88 -29.71
C ALA A 110 -10.08 13.12 -31.06
N LYS A 111 -9.41 11.96 -31.21
CA LYS A 111 -9.50 11.13 -32.41
C LYS A 111 -10.93 10.56 -32.60
N PRO A 112 -11.33 10.26 -33.85
CA PRO A 112 -12.55 9.51 -34.17
C PRO A 112 -12.71 8.23 -33.33
N HIS A 113 -13.96 7.84 -33.06
CA HIS A 113 -14.27 6.69 -32.20
C HIS A 113 -13.71 5.37 -32.75
N ASP A 114 -13.75 5.18 -34.06
CA ASP A 114 -13.21 4.02 -34.77
C ASP A 114 -11.68 3.92 -34.68
N GLU A 115 -10.95 5.05 -34.80
CA GLU A 115 -9.51 5.09 -34.53
C GLU A 115 -9.20 4.67 -33.08
N LYS A 116 -9.94 5.20 -32.10
CA LYS A 116 -9.76 4.83 -30.69
C LYS A 116 -10.12 3.36 -30.43
N ALA A 117 -11.21 2.87 -31.02
CA ALA A 117 -11.69 1.50 -30.86
C ALA A 117 -10.80 0.44 -31.55
N ALA A 118 -9.98 0.84 -32.52
CA ALA A 118 -8.96 -0.04 -33.11
C ALA A 118 -7.79 -0.35 -32.15
N CYS A 119 -7.55 0.51 -31.14
CA CYS A 119 -6.47 0.34 -30.17
C CYS A 119 -6.81 -0.69 -29.07
N VAL A 120 -7.00 -1.96 -29.44
CA VAL A 120 -7.29 -3.07 -28.51
C VAL A 120 -6.41 -4.28 -28.81
N ASP A 121 -6.03 -5.03 -27.76
CA ASP A 121 -5.30 -6.30 -27.90
C ASP A 121 -6.09 -7.49 -27.32
N SER A 122 -5.78 -8.68 -27.83
CA SER A 122 -6.38 -9.96 -27.41
C SER A 122 -5.59 -10.71 -26.34
N GLN A 123 -4.37 -10.29 -26.00
CA GLN A 123 -3.52 -10.95 -25.00
C GLN A 123 -3.39 -10.14 -23.71
N SER A 124 -3.29 -8.81 -23.84
CA SER A 124 -3.32 -7.83 -22.76
C SER A 124 -4.66 -7.08 -22.71
N TYR A 125 -4.99 -6.55 -21.53
CA TYR A 125 -6.08 -5.58 -21.35
C TYR A 125 -5.66 -4.14 -21.65
N SER A 126 -4.40 -3.91 -22.05
CA SER A 126 -3.97 -2.63 -22.60
C SER A 126 -4.84 -2.18 -23.78
N GLY A 127 -4.88 -0.86 -23.97
CA GLY A 127 -5.64 -0.21 -25.03
C GLY A 127 -6.91 0.49 -24.54
N TYR A 128 -7.74 0.87 -25.50
CA TYR A 128 -8.90 1.70 -25.33
C TYR A 128 -10.11 0.96 -24.74
N ILE A 129 -10.87 1.65 -23.89
CA ILE A 129 -12.14 1.23 -23.30
C ILE A 129 -13.13 2.36 -23.55
N ALA A 130 -14.27 2.06 -24.16
CA ALA A 130 -15.26 3.06 -24.52
C ALA A 130 -16.08 3.53 -23.32
N SER A 131 -16.61 4.75 -23.39
CA SER A 131 -17.58 5.26 -22.40
C SER A 131 -18.77 4.30 -22.27
N GLY A 132 -19.04 3.85 -21.04
CA GLY A 132 -20.06 2.86 -20.73
C GLY A 132 -19.77 1.45 -21.27
N GLU A 133 -18.50 1.06 -21.40
CA GLU A 133 -18.04 -0.32 -21.51
C GLU A 133 -17.72 -0.91 -20.13
N GLU A 134 -17.05 -0.15 -19.25
CA GLU A 134 -16.75 -0.56 -17.88
C GLU A 134 -17.98 -0.43 -16.97
N ILE A 135 -18.15 -1.41 -16.07
CA ILE A 135 -19.28 -1.53 -15.15
C ILE A 135 -18.77 -1.56 -13.71
N THR A 136 -19.19 -0.59 -12.89
CA THR A 136 -18.96 -0.57 -11.44
C THR A 136 -20.31 -0.66 -10.72
N ASP A 137 -20.47 -1.64 -9.82
CA ASP A 137 -21.73 -1.92 -9.09
C ASP A 137 -22.96 -2.09 -10.02
N GLY A 138 -22.77 -2.79 -11.15
CA GLY A 138 -23.83 -3.00 -12.16
C GLY A 138 -24.22 -1.76 -12.97
N ILE A 139 -23.60 -0.59 -12.71
CA ILE A 139 -23.85 0.67 -13.41
C ILE A 139 -22.69 0.98 -14.34
N ALA A 140 -22.99 1.35 -15.59
CA ALA A 140 -21.99 1.75 -16.57
C ALA A 140 -21.28 3.06 -16.17
N ASP A 141 -19.96 3.05 -16.27
CA ASP A 141 -19.11 4.20 -15.99
C ASP A 141 -18.90 5.06 -17.24
N TYR A 142 -18.90 6.38 -17.09
CA TYR A 142 -18.91 7.31 -18.24
C TYR A 142 -17.53 7.67 -18.79
N SER A 143 -16.43 7.27 -18.14
CA SER A 143 -15.07 7.53 -18.64
C SER A 143 -14.76 6.77 -19.93
N GLU A 144 -14.14 7.44 -20.90
CA GLU A 144 -13.28 6.79 -21.89
C GLU A 144 -11.90 6.57 -21.24
N ILE A 145 -11.30 5.39 -21.42
CA ILE A 145 -10.00 5.05 -20.83
C ILE A 145 -9.06 4.54 -21.92
N PHE A 146 -7.76 4.84 -21.80
CA PHE A 146 -6.70 4.02 -22.41
C PHE A 146 -5.87 3.42 -21.28
N THR A 147 -5.87 2.09 -21.18
CA THR A 147 -5.10 1.35 -20.18
C THR A 147 -3.73 1.00 -20.76
N VAL A 148 -2.68 1.23 -19.97
CA VAL A 148 -1.31 0.84 -20.29
C VAL A 148 -0.86 -0.15 -19.22
N THR A 149 -0.81 -1.44 -19.56
CA THR A 149 -0.12 -2.45 -18.73
C THR A 149 1.37 -2.45 -19.04
N LYS A 150 2.13 -3.37 -18.44
CA LYS A 150 3.48 -3.71 -18.91
C LYS A 150 3.43 -4.02 -20.42
N ASP A 151 4.18 -3.26 -21.22
CA ASP A 151 4.20 -3.34 -22.70
C ASP A 151 5.22 -4.40 -23.12
N LEU A 152 4.74 -5.61 -23.41
CA LEU A 152 5.59 -6.79 -23.68
C LEU A 152 5.46 -7.22 -25.14
N ASP A 153 6.57 -7.31 -25.87
CA ASP A 153 6.55 -7.76 -27.26
C ASP A 153 6.16 -9.24 -27.43
N LEU A 154 5.85 -9.65 -28.66
CA LEU A 154 5.40 -11.01 -28.98
C LEU A 154 6.50 -12.09 -28.87
N ALA A 155 7.77 -11.69 -28.81
CA ALA A 155 8.90 -12.60 -28.62
C ALA A 155 9.22 -12.84 -27.14
N GLU A 156 8.69 -12.00 -26.24
CA GLU A 156 8.88 -12.07 -24.80
C GLU A 156 8.42 -13.44 -24.22
N PRO A 157 9.21 -14.08 -23.33
CA PRO A 157 8.96 -15.47 -22.93
C PRO A 157 7.59 -15.75 -22.31
N ARG A 158 7.03 -14.83 -21.53
CA ARG A 158 5.72 -14.97 -20.85
C ARG A 158 4.58 -14.78 -21.84
N VAL A 159 4.72 -13.85 -22.79
CA VAL A 159 3.78 -13.69 -23.91
C VAL A 159 3.77 -14.96 -24.77
N ARG A 160 4.94 -15.52 -25.11
CA ARG A 160 5.07 -16.80 -25.82
C ARG A 160 4.52 -17.99 -25.03
N ALA A 161 4.70 -18.00 -23.71
CA ALA A 161 4.11 -18.98 -22.80
C ALA A 161 2.62 -18.74 -22.52
N LYS A 162 1.99 -17.76 -23.20
CA LYS A 162 0.57 -17.41 -23.12
C LYS A 162 0.10 -17.04 -21.71
N TRP A 163 0.97 -16.43 -20.90
CA TRP A 163 0.57 -15.94 -19.58
C TRP A 163 -0.65 -15.00 -19.70
N PRO A 164 -1.63 -15.10 -18.79
CA PRO A 164 -2.82 -14.26 -18.83
C PRO A 164 -2.42 -12.78 -18.70
N CYS A 165 -3.15 -11.90 -19.39
CA CYS A 165 -2.90 -10.46 -19.45
C CYS A 165 -1.54 -10.01 -20.06
N HIS A 166 -0.66 -10.93 -20.49
CA HIS A 166 0.65 -10.58 -21.06
C HIS A 166 0.59 -10.39 -22.58
N GLY A 167 0.96 -9.20 -23.05
CA GLY A 167 1.01 -8.84 -24.45
C GLY A 167 1.43 -7.38 -24.66
N PRO A 168 1.54 -6.93 -25.92
CA PRO A 168 1.94 -5.56 -26.24
C PRO A 168 0.81 -4.58 -25.95
N ALA A 169 1.16 -3.34 -25.61
CA ALA A 169 0.18 -2.28 -25.56
C ALA A 169 -0.17 -1.82 -27.00
N PRO A 170 -1.45 -1.76 -27.39
CA PRO A 170 -1.89 -1.41 -28.74
C PRO A 170 -1.87 0.11 -28.92
N TRP A 171 -0.69 0.71 -28.85
CA TRP A 171 -0.48 2.15 -29.04
C TRP A 171 -0.99 2.60 -30.43
N PRO A 172 -1.69 3.75 -30.52
CA PRO A 172 -2.14 4.29 -31.81
C PRO A 172 -0.95 4.75 -32.67
N ASP A 173 0.06 5.35 -32.03
CA ASP A 173 1.18 6.04 -32.64
C ASP A 173 2.34 6.22 -31.63
N TYR A 174 3.49 6.69 -32.10
CA TYR A 174 4.68 6.89 -31.25
C TYR A 174 4.51 8.11 -30.33
N GLU A 175 3.76 9.09 -30.81
CA GLU A 175 3.38 10.36 -30.18
C GLU A 175 2.50 10.17 -28.94
N MET A 176 1.74 9.07 -28.86
CA MET A 176 1.13 8.62 -27.62
C MET A 176 2.04 7.73 -26.78
N LYS A 177 2.79 6.80 -27.39
CA LYS A 177 3.65 5.87 -26.66
C LYS A 177 4.71 6.60 -25.81
N GLN A 178 5.50 7.47 -26.42
CA GLN A 178 6.69 8.04 -25.77
C GLN A 178 6.35 8.87 -24.51
N PRO A 179 5.39 9.81 -24.53
CA PRO A 179 5.10 10.64 -23.35
C PRO A 179 4.51 9.81 -22.21
N MET A 180 3.69 8.79 -22.55
CA MET A 180 3.08 7.91 -21.55
C MET A 180 4.12 6.98 -20.91
N THR A 181 5.06 6.41 -21.68
CA THR A 181 6.19 5.66 -21.12
C THR A 181 7.03 6.54 -20.19
N THR A 182 7.42 7.74 -20.63
CA THR A 182 8.24 8.68 -19.83
C THR A 182 7.54 9.07 -18.53
N TYR A 183 6.22 9.25 -18.56
CA TYR A 183 5.43 9.56 -17.38
C TYR A 183 5.30 8.36 -16.44
N MET A 184 5.07 7.15 -16.96
CA MET A 184 5.03 5.93 -16.14
C MET A 184 6.38 5.60 -15.49
N ASP A 185 7.51 5.87 -16.16
CA ASP A 185 8.85 5.70 -15.59
C ASP A 185 9.05 6.64 -14.38
N TYR A 186 8.66 7.92 -14.52
CA TYR A 186 8.70 8.89 -13.44
C TYR A 186 7.79 8.50 -12.25
N LEU A 187 6.58 8.01 -12.53
CA LEU A 187 5.65 7.55 -11.49
C LEU A 187 6.16 6.27 -10.81
N GLY A 188 6.86 5.40 -11.55
CA GLY A 188 7.56 4.24 -10.99
C GLY A 188 8.69 4.60 -10.04
N GLU A 189 9.59 5.52 -10.43
CA GLU A 189 10.62 6.06 -9.53
C GLU A 189 10.01 6.68 -8.25
N SER A 190 8.84 7.31 -8.38
CA SER A 190 8.12 7.94 -7.27
C SER A 190 7.47 6.89 -6.36
N GLY A 191 6.86 5.85 -6.94
CA GLY A 191 6.26 4.72 -6.24
C GLY A 191 7.29 3.96 -5.40
N GLU A 192 8.47 3.68 -5.95
CA GLU A 192 9.56 3.02 -5.22
C GLU A 192 10.02 3.84 -3.99
N LYS A 193 10.14 5.17 -4.14
CA LYS A 193 10.47 6.06 -3.02
C LYS A 193 9.36 6.08 -1.97
N LEU A 194 8.10 6.08 -2.38
CA LEU A 194 6.94 6.03 -1.49
C LEU A 194 6.88 4.72 -0.71
N LEU A 195 7.15 3.57 -1.35
CA LEU A 195 7.23 2.27 -0.66
C LEU A 195 8.41 2.21 0.32
N GLN A 196 9.60 2.68 -0.05
CA GLN A 196 10.76 2.74 0.85
C GLN A 196 10.51 3.64 2.07
N LEU A 197 9.78 4.75 1.90
CA LEU A 197 9.35 5.62 3.00
C LEU A 197 8.24 4.94 3.84
N ALA A 198 7.31 4.23 3.22
CA ALA A 198 6.27 3.47 3.92
C ALA A 198 6.87 2.34 4.79
N GLU A 199 7.89 1.62 4.30
CA GLU A 199 8.64 0.62 5.09
C GLU A 199 9.23 1.24 6.37
N LEU A 200 9.87 2.42 6.24
CA LEU A 200 10.41 3.17 7.36
C LEU A 200 9.33 3.68 8.33
N GLY A 201 8.17 4.10 7.81
CA GLY A 201 7.04 4.60 8.59
C GLY A 201 6.28 3.53 9.35
N LEU A 202 6.12 2.35 8.75
CA LEU A 202 5.54 1.14 9.36
C LEU A 202 6.53 0.41 10.29
N ASN A 203 7.80 0.84 10.31
CA ASN A 203 8.91 0.23 11.06
C ASN A 203 9.10 -1.27 10.73
N VAL A 204 8.97 -1.62 9.44
CA VAL A 204 9.23 -2.97 8.92
C VAL A 204 10.62 -3.05 8.27
N PRO A 205 11.19 -4.24 8.05
CA PRO A 205 12.47 -4.39 7.36
C PRO A 205 12.46 -3.77 5.95
N ALA A 206 13.59 -3.22 5.52
CA ALA A 206 13.74 -2.71 4.17
C ALA A 206 13.54 -3.83 3.13
N GLY A 207 12.82 -3.54 2.05
CA GLY A 207 12.39 -4.51 1.04
C GLY A 207 11.14 -5.33 1.42
N SER A 208 10.47 -5.05 2.54
CA SER A 208 9.20 -5.72 2.87
C SER A 208 8.07 -5.39 1.88
N LEU A 209 8.16 -4.25 1.19
CA LEU A 209 7.26 -3.80 0.14
C LEU A 209 7.95 -3.84 -1.22
N THR A 210 9.16 -3.27 -1.35
CA THR A 210 9.80 -3.14 -2.68
C THR A 210 10.33 -4.44 -3.27
N ASN A 211 10.49 -5.51 -2.48
CA ASN A 211 10.77 -6.82 -3.07
C ASN A 211 9.55 -7.41 -3.79
N LEU A 212 8.33 -6.95 -3.49
CA LEU A 212 7.14 -7.34 -4.24
C LEU A 212 7.10 -6.65 -5.61
N THR A 213 7.62 -5.43 -5.74
CA THR A 213 7.56 -4.59 -6.97
C THR A 213 8.71 -4.84 -7.96
N GLN A 214 9.60 -5.80 -7.70
CA GLN A 214 10.63 -6.21 -8.67
C GLN A 214 9.96 -6.82 -9.91
N ASP A 215 10.19 -6.21 -11.08
CA ASP A 215 9.40 -6.46 -12.31
C ASP A 215 7.87 -6.28 -12.09
N GLY A 216 7.50 -5.32 -11.26
CA GLY A 216 6.13 -5.03 -10.85
C GLY A 216 5.17 -4.87 -12.02
N TRP A 217 3.92 -5.32 -11.85
CA TRP A 217 2.86 -5.25 -12.86
C TRP A 217 2.20 -3.87 -12.88
N HIS A 218 3.06 -2.85 -12.93
CA HIS A 218 2.67 -1.46 -12.95
C HIS A 218 1.83 -1.19 -14.19
N HIS A 219 0.76 -0.42 -14.01
CA HIS A 219 -0.14 -0.05 -15.08
C HIS A 219 -0.69 1.35 -14.87
N MET A 220 -1.25 1.95 -15.92
CA MET A 220 -1.84 3.29 -15.86
C MET A 220 -3.16 3.32 -16.62
N ARG A 221 -4.19 3.88 -16.00
CA ARG A 221 -5.42 4.29 -16.68
C ARG A 221 -5.28 5.77 -17.03
N ILE A 222 -5.31 6.06 -18.33
CA ILE A 222 -5.39 7.42 -18.88
C ILE A 222 -6.88 7.67 -19.13
N LEU A 223 -7.48 8.65 -18.45
CA LEU A 223 -8.94 8.81 -18.43
C LEU A 223 -9.40 10.16 -19.00
N ARG A 224 -10.47 10.12 -19.79
CA ARG A 224 -11.31 11.28 -20.11
C ARG A 224 -12.73 11.03 -19.60
N PHE A 225 -13.25 12.00 -18.85
CA PHE A 225 -14.65 12.03 -18.42
C PHE A 225 -15.40 13.09 -19.24
N PRO A 226 -16.54 12.77 -19.87
CA PRO A 226 -17.35 13.76 -20.58
C PRO A 226 -18.03 14.75 -19.62
N PRO A 227 -18.45 15.94 -20.08
CA PRO A 227 -19.26 16.82 -19.26
C PRO A 227 -20.66 16.24 -19.05
N THR A 228 -21.32 16.66 -17.97
CA THR A 228 -22.67 16.21 -17.58
C THR A 228 -23.73 16.32 -18.67
N HIS A 229 -23.58 17.27 -19.61
CA HIS A 229 -24.52 17.51 -20.71
C HIS A 229 -24.22 16.72 -22.00
N ASN A 230 -23.12 15.95 -22.06
CA ASN A 230 -22.70 15.21 -23.25
C ASN A 230 -22.38 13.74 -22.89
N THR A 231 -23.31 13.08 -22.23
CA THR A 231 -23.20 11.67 -21.81
C THR A 231 -23.98 10.76 -22.77
N ASN A 232 -23.60 9.48 -22.85
CA ASN A 232 -24.27 8.49 -23.71
C ASN A 232 -25.55 7.88 -23.09
N GLY A 233 -25.98 8.33 -21.91
CA GLY A 233 -27.19 7.87 -21.22
C GLY A 233 -27.13 6.47 -20.59
N LYS A 234 -26.02 5.71 -20.68
CA LYS A 234 -25.93 4.34 -20.15
C LYS A 234 -25.81 4.24 -18.63
N GLY A 235 -25.21 5.25 -17.98
CA GLY A 235 -24.91 5.28 -16.54
C GLY A 235 -25.80 6.23 -15.74
N LYS A 236 -25.64 6.25 -14.40
CA LYS A 236 -26.37 7.17 -13.50
C LYS A 236 -25.96 8.64 -13.74
N ALA A 237 -26.94 9.54 -13.83
CA ALA A 237 -26.69 10.96 -14.03
C ALA A 237 -25.75 11.56 -12.95
N GLY A 238 -24.78 12.39 -13.37
CA GLY A 238 -23.81 13.05 -12.49
C GLY A 238 -22.70 12.18 -11.91
N ARG A 239 -22.82 10.84 -11.99
CA ARG A 239 -21.78 9.86 -11.65
C ARG A 239 -20.84 9.68 -12.84
N GLY A 240 -19.53 9.62 -12.61
CA GLY A 240 -18.51 9.33 -13.61
C GLY A 240 -18.03 7.88 -13.51
N ILE A 241 -17.42 7.55 -12.37
CA ILE A 241 -17.14 6.19 -11.90
C ILE A 241 -17.69 6.10 -10.48
N GLY A 242 -18.30 4.98 -10.10
CA GLY A 242 -18.85 4.80 -8.75
C GLY A 242 -17.79 4.50 -7.68
N SER A 243 -18.24 4.48 -6.43
CA SER A 243 -17.42 4.06 -5.30
C SER A 243 -16.82 2.68 -5.52
N HIS A 244 -15.50 2.59 -5.41
CA HIS A 244 -14.72 1.34 -5.45
C HIS A 244 -13.40 1.54 -4.70
N THR A 245 -12.69 0.44 -4.48
CA THR A 245 -11.27 0.44 -4.11
C THR A 245 -10.43 -0.13 -5.25
N ASP A 246 -9.16 0.26 -5.31
CA ASP A 246 -8.20 -0.20 -6.31
C ASP A 246 -7.36 -1.38 -5.80
N TYR A 247 -6.96 -2.25 -6.72
CA TYR A 247 -6.62 -3.65 -6.45
C TYR A 247 -5.17 -3.87 -5.97
N GLY A 248 -4.47 -2.80 -5.58
CA GLY A 248 -3.01 -2.72 -5.66
C GLY A 248 -2.25 -2.36 -4.39
N LEU A 249 -0.96 -2.04 -4.52
CA LEU A 249 -0.18 -1.45 -3.41
C LEU A 249 -0.47 0.04 -3.27
N LEU A 250 -0.13 0.85 -4.28
CA LEU A 250 -0.33 2.30 -4.26
C LEU A 250 -0.97 2.79 -5.55
N VAL A 251 -1.92 3.70 -5.42
CA VAL A 251 -2.47 4.47 -6.52
C VAL A 251 -1.83 5.86 -6.48
N ILE A 252 -1.25 6.27 -7.61
CA ILE A 252 -0.67 7.58 -7.82
C ILE A 252 -1.50 8.28 -8.90
N ALA A 253 -2.26 9.32 -8.51
CA ALA A 253 -3.22 9.97 -9.39
C ALA A 253 -2.87 11.43 -9.68
N ALA A 254 -3.13 11.87 -10.90
CA ALA A 254 -3.00 13.27 -11.32
C ALA A 254 -4.25 13.70 -12.09
N GLN A 255 -4.59 14.99 -12.03
CA GLN A 255 -5.80 15.54 -12.65
C GLN A 255 -5.57 16.94 -13.20
N ASP A 256 -6.40 17.33 -14.17
CA ASP A 256 -6.49 18.71 -14.66
C ASP A 256 -7.26 19.65 -13.72
N ASP A 257 -7.50 20.88 -14.19
CA ASP A 257 -8.15 21.96 -13.43
C ASP A 257 -9.68 21.81 -13.25
N VAL A 258 -10.28 20.74 -13.77
CA VAL A 258 -11.74 20.58 -13.79
C VAL A 258 -12.25 20.09 -12.45
N GLY A 259 -11.55 19.10 -11.87
CA GLY A 259 -11.93 18.49 -10.61
C GLY A 259 -13.12 17.53 -10.72
N GLY A 260 -13.12 16.51 -9.85
CA GLY A 260 -14.20 15.52 -9.82
C GLY A 260 -13.94 14.26 -9.00
N LEU A 261 -12.72 14.07 -8.48
CA LEU A 261 -12.40 12.96 -7.58
C LEU A 261 -12.97 13.22 -6.18
N PHE A 262 -13.60 12.19 -5.61
CA PHE A 262 -13.99 12.11 -4.21
C PHE A 262 -13.38 10.85 -3.60
N ILE A 263 -12.88 10.97 -2.37
CA ILE A 263 -12.30 9.86 -1.60
C ILE A 263 -13.03 9.73 -0.27
N ARG A 264 -13.01 8.55 0.34
CA ARG A 264 -13.54 8.31 1.67
C ARG A 264 -12.37 8.13 2.65
N PRO A 265 -12.18 9.03 3.62
CA PRO A 265 -11.13 8.85 4.63
C PRO A 265 -11.50 7.68 5.56
N PRO A 266 -10.53 7.12 6.31
CA PRO A 266 -10.77 6.06 7.28
C PRO A 266 -11.73 6.51 8.40
N TYR A 267 -12.74 5.70 8.69
CA TYR A 267 -13.66 5.91 9.82
C TYR A 267 -13.56 4.76 10.82
N ASP A 268 -13.50 5.09 12.12
CA ASP A 268 -13.49 4.12 13.22
C ASP A 268 -14.71 3.16 13.11
N GLY A 269 -14.44 1.87 12.95
CA GLY A 269 -15.47 0.81 12.89
C GLY A 269 -15.98 0.46 11.48
N GLU A 270 -15.50 1.13 10.42
CA GLU A 270 -15.77 0.69 9.05
C GLU A 270 -14.77 -0.40 8.63
N HIS A 271 -15.30 -1.55 8.19
CA HIS A 271 -14.51 -2.72 7.80
C HIS A 271 -15.01 -3.26 6.45
N TYR A 272 -14.07 -3.46 5.52
CA TYR A 272 -14.30 -4.00 4.19
C TYR A 272 -13.00 -4.61 3.66
N ALA A 273 -13.11 -5.60 2.77
CA ALA A 273 -11.98 -6.25 2.11
C ALA A 273 -12.44 -6.69 0.72
N ASN A 274 -12.02 -5.96 -0.34
CA ASN A 274 -12.50 -6.20 -1.71
C ASN A 274 -12.16 -7.61 -2.23
N TRP A 275 -11.09 -8.23 -1.71
CA TRP A 275 -10.72 -9.62 -2.00
C TRP A 275 -11.65 -10.67 -1.35
N GLU A 276 -12.39 -10.33 -0.30
CA GLU A 276 -13.40 -11.20 0.32
C GLU A 276 -14.82 -10.88 -0.20
N LYS A 277 -15.15 -9.58 -0.27
CA LYS A 277 -16.43 -9.07 -0.76
C LYS A 277 -16.21 -7.75 -1.48
N SER A 278 -16.70 -7.67 -2.72
CA SER A 278 -16.60 -6.49 -3.58
C SER A 278 -16.86 -5.17 -2.85
N SER A 279 -15.93 -4.22 -2.97
CA SER A 279 -16.05 -2.85 -2.45
C SER A 279 -16.86 -1.91 -3.37
N ALA A 280 -17.14 -2.34 -4.60
CA ALA A 280 -17.93 -1.56 -5.55
C ALA A 280 -19.31 -1.16 -4.97
N GLY A 281 -19.71 0.09 -5.16
CA GLY A 281 -20.97 0.67 -4.66
C GLY A 281 -20.97 1.05 -3.17
N MET A 282 -19.93 0.68 -2.41
CA MET A 282 -19.89 0.90 -0.96
C MET A 282 -20.00 2.39 -0.61
N ALA A 283 -20.99 2.73 0.21
CA ALA A 283 -21.23 4.09 0.68
C ALA A 283 -21.38 5.16 -0.43
N GLU A 284 -21.76 4.76 -1.66
CA GLU A 284 -21.89 5.66 -2.82
C GLU A 284 -22.75 6.91 -2.52
N GLU A 285 -23.87 6.73 -1.80
CA GLU A 285 -24.83 7.80 -1.45
C GLU A 285 -24.66 8.35 -0.01
N ASP A 286 -23.59 7.99 0.70
CA ASP A 286 -23.24 8.62 1.99
C ASP A 286 -22.81 10.09 1.75
N ASP A 287 -22.96 10.98 2.75
CA ASP A 287 -22.46 12.36 2.68
C ASP A 287 -20.99 12.46 3.17
N ARG A 288 -20.45 11.40 3.79
CA ARG A 288 -19.08 11.31 4.35
C ARG A 288 -17.97 11.11 3.30
N TRP A 289 -18.08 11.81 2.17
CA TRP A 289 -17.05 11.87 1.14
C TRP A 289 -16.22 13.16 1.27
N HIS A 290 -14.94 13.04 0.93
CA HIS A 290 -14.01 14.14 0.84
C HIS A 290 -13.70 14.44 -0.63
N TYR A 291 -14.08 15.62 -1.11
CA TYR A 291 -13.76 16.10 -2.45
C TYR A 291 -12.29 16.46 -2.54
N VAL A 292 -11.60 15.98 -3.58
CA VAL A 292 -10.18 16.23 -3.83
C VAL A 292 -10.04 17.30 -4.93
N PRO A 293 -9.95 18.60 -4.55
CA PRO A 293 -9.84 19.69 -5.52
C PRO A 293 -8.55 19.61 -6.34
N PRO A 294 -8.55 20.10 -7.59
CA PRO A 294 -7.34 20.34 -8.35
C PRO A 294 -6.39 21.27 -7.59
N VAL A 295 -5.17 20.80 -7.38
CA VAL A 295 -4.05 21.60 -6.87
C VAL A 295 -2.96 21.55 -7.95
N PRO A 296 -2.44 22.69 -8.45
CA PRO A 296 -1.38 22.68 -9.43
C PRO A 296 -0.12 21.98 -8.90
N ASN A 297 0.60 21.31 -9.80
CA ASN A 297 1.93 20.78 -9.55
C ASN A 297 2.01 19.75 -8.41
N VAL A 298 0.93 19.01 -8.16
CA VAL A 298 0.95 17.84 -7.28
C VAL A 298 0.33 16.63 -7.97
N PHE A 299 0.78 15.44 -7.57
CA PHE A 299 0.01 14.21 -7.73
C PHE A 299 -0.47 13.76 -6.34
N THR A 300 -1.56 13.00 -6.27
CA THR A 300 -2.06 12.39 -5.03
C THR A 300 -1.67 10.93 -4.91
N VAL A 301 -1.55 10.42 -3.69
CA VAL A 301 -1.22 9.02 -3.40
C VAL A 301 -2.14 8.43 -2.34
N PHE A 302 -2.72 7.27 -2.60
CA PHE A 302 -3.52 6.51 -1.63
C PHE A 302 -3.27 5.00 -1.70
N PRO A 303 -3.49 4.25 -0.60
CA PRO A 303 -3.32 2.79 -0.56
C PRO A 303 -4.39 2.05 -1.38
N GLY A 304 -3.99 0.91 -1.96
CA GLY A 304 -4.90 -0.08 -2.55
C GLY A 304 -5.08 -1.34 -1.71
N ASP A 305 -5.79 -2.32 -2.27
CA ASP A 305 -6.24 -3.54 -1.61
C ASP A 305 -5.08 -4.44 -1.13
N ILE A 306 -3.98 -4.52 -1.88
CA ILE A 306 -2.79 -5.29 -1.44
C ILE A 306 -2.13 -4.60 -0.25
N MET A 307 -2.04 -3.26 -0.24
CA MET A 307 -1.49 -2.54 0.91
C MET A 307 -2.38 -2.74 2.15
N GLN A 308 -3.70 -2.74 1.97
CA GLN A 308 -4.63 -3.08 3.05
C GLN A 308 -4.45 -4.51 3.54
N TYR A 309 -4.32 -5.47 2.62
CA TYR A 309 -4.14 -6.87 2.97
C TYR A 309 -2.83 -7.10 3.74
N ILE A 310 -1.70 -6.61 3.23
CA ILE A 310 -0.38 -6.85 3.86
C ILE A 310 -0.21 -6.08 5.18
N THR A 311 -0.88 -4.93 5.34
CA THR A 311 -0.88 -4.18 6.60
C THR A 311 -2.05 -4.54 7.53
N ASN A 312 -2.86 -5.54 7.17
CA ASN A 312 -4.04 -5.97 7.94
C ASN A 312 -4.94 -4.80 8.36
N SER A 313 -5.34 -4.02 7.36
CA SER A 313 -6.16 -2.80 7.48
C SER A 313 -5.57 -1.68 8.36
N TYR A 314 -4.28 -1.74 8.72
CA TYR A 314 -3.60 -0.60 9.34
C TYR A 314 -3.47 0.58 8.38
N LEU A 315 -3.27 0.30 7.08
CA LEU A 315 -3.44 1.22 5.95
C LEU A 315 -4.63 0.74 5.10
N PRO A 316 -5.86 1.23 5.30
CA PRO A 316 -7.03 0.80 4.52
C PRO A 316 -6.93 1.23 3.05
N SER A 317 -7.45 0.39 2.15
CA SER A 317 -7.57 0.67 0.73
C SER A 317 -8.59 1.79 0.54
N THR A 318 -8.23 2.90 -0.09
CA THR A 318 -9.06 4.12 -0.02
C THR A 318 -10.23 4.05 -1.00
N PRO A 319 -11.50 4.01 -0.52
CA PRO A 319 -12.65 4.04 -1.39
C PRO A 319 -12.72 5.39 -2.09
N HIS A 320 -12.99 5.39 -3.38
CA HIS A 320 -13.05 6.61 -4.18
C HIS A 320 -14.05 6.50 -5.32
N LYS A 321 -14.58 7.65 -5.75
CA LYS A 321 -15.56 7.80 -6.84
C LYS A 321 -15.28 9.07 -7.62
N VAL A 322 -15.84 9.18 -8.83
CA VAL A 322 -15.71 10.38 -9.67
C VAL A 322 -17.09 10.94 -10.01
N GLY A 323 -17.30 12.24 -9.80
CA GLY A 323 -18.46 12.97 -10.33
C GLY A 323 -18.16 13.62 -11.66
N LEU A 324 -19.13 13.64 -12.58
CA LEU A 324 -19.01 14.36 -13.86
C LEU A 324 -19.19 15.87 -13.65
N ASN A 325 -18.39 16.68 -14.34
CA ASN A 325 -18.39 18.12 -14.21
C ASN A 325 -18.97 18.81 -15.47
N THR A 326 -18.93 20.14 -15.54
CA THR A 326 -19.48 20.92 -16.67
C THR A 326 -18.59 20.95 -17.92
N ARG A 327 -17.33 20.49 -17.80
CA ARG A 327 -16.33 20.37 -18.86
C ARG A 327 -15.81 18.93 -18.95
N ASP A 328 -15.18 18.57 -20.08
CA ASP A 328 -14.33 17.38 -20.15
C ASP A 328 -13.25 17.44 -19.07
N ARG A 329 -13.08 16.36 -18.31
CA ARG A 329 -12.02 16.20 -17.30
C ARG A 329 -11.03 15.12 -17.72
N PHE A 330 -9.75 15.45 -17.69
CA PHE A 330 -8.64 14.53 -17.94
C PHE A 330 -7.94 14.16 -16.63
N ALA A 331 -7.63 12.88 -16.47
CA ALA A 331 -6.92 12.36 -15.30
C ALA A 331 -6.06 11.16 -15.65
N PHE A 332 -5.11 10.87 -14.76
CA PHE A 332 -4.28 9.67 -14.78
C PHE A 332 -4.42 8.98 -13.43
N ALA A 333 -4.61 7.67 -13.44
CA ALA A 333 -4.44 6.82 -12.28
C ALA A 333 -3.35 5.79 -12.62
N TYR A 334 -2.19 5.93 -12.01
CA TYR A 334 -1.09 4.98 -12.10
C TYR A 334 -1.11 4.07 -10.89
N PHE A 335 -0.88 2.79 -11.14
CA PHE A 335 -0.90 1.73 -10.17
C PHE A 335 0.52 1.22 -10.01
N HIS A 336 1.09 1.44 -8.83
CA HIS A 336 2.39 0.90 -8.45
C HIS A 336 2.16 -0.41 -7.71
N GLU A 337 2.72 -1.49 -8.25
CA GLU A 337 2.14 -2.83 -8.07
C GLU A 337 3.16 -3.95 -7.88
N PRO A 338 2.79 -5.03 -7.16
CA PRO A 338 3.57 -6.25 -7.11
C PRO A 338 3.84 -6.82 -8.51
N SER A 339 4.88 -7.64 -8.63
CA SER A 339 5.09 -8.51 -9.79
C SER A 339 3.85 -9.36 -10.02
N PHE A 340 3.56 -9.68 -11.28
CA PHE A 340 2.42 -10.54 -11.62
C PHE A 340 2.47 -11.88 -10.90
N GLN A 341 3.68 -12.40 -10.64
CA GLN A 341 3.89 -13.67 -9.93
C GLN A 341 3.87 -13.56 -8.41
N ALA A 342 3.86 -12.35 -7.85
CA ALA A 342 4.06 -12.15 -6.41
C ALA A 342 2.88 -12.69 -5.59
N VAL A 343 3.20 -13.45 -4.55
CA VAL A 343 2.24 -13.80 -3.49
C VAL A 343 2.44 -12.83 -2.33
N ALA A 344 1.60 -11.80 -2.26
CA ALA A 344 1.59 -10.85 -1.17
C ALA A 344 1.20 -11.56 0.14
N LYS A 345 1.86 -11.21 1.25
CA LYS A 345 1.62 -11.78 2.58
C LYS A 345 1.61 -10.70 3.66
N PRO A 346 0.95 -10.91 4.81
CA PRO A 346 0.96 -9.96 5.91
C PRO A 346 2.39 -9.60 6.34
N LEU A 347 2.63 -8.31 6.54
CA LEU A 347 3.90 -7.79 7.00
C LEU A 347 4.22 -8.30 8.42
N PRO A 348 5.51 -8.39 8.82
CA PRO A 348 5.88 -8.81 10.16
C PRO A 348 5.21 -7.95 11.23
N GLY A 349 4.40 -8.58 12.10
CA GLY A 349 3.62 -7.89 13.14
C GLY A 349 2.23 -7.42 12.71
N TYR A 350 1.83 -7.64 11.45
CA TYR A 350 0.48 -7.36 10.95
C TYR A 350 -0.29 -8.66 10.65
N ASP A 351 0.27 -9.83 10.92
CA ASP A 351 -0.25 -11.16 10.60
C ASP A 351 -1.43 -11.66 11.46
N VAL A 352 -1.73 -10.99 12.58
CA VAL A 352 -2.73 -11.46 13.55
C VAL A 352 -4.15 -11.44 12.99
N GLY A 353 -4.75 -12.63 12.86
CA GLY A 353 -6.15 -12.80 12.42
C GLY A 353 -6.41 -12.57 10.94
N GLN A 354 -5.36 -12.30 10.13
CA GLN A 354 -5.54 -11.91 8.74
C GLN A 354 -5.90 -13.09 7.82
N SER A 355 -6.73 -12.81 6.81
CA SER A 355 -7.29 -13.77 5.85
C SER A 355 -7.25 -13.22 4.42
N PRO A 356 -6.90 -14.02 3.39
CA PRO A 356 -6.37 -15.39 3.44
C PRO A 356 -5.01 -15.47 4.18
N LYS A 357 -4.59 -16.68 4.61
CA LYS A 357 -3.31 -16.88 5.34
C LYS A 357 -2.16 -17.25 4.41
N GLU A 358 -2.49 -17.92 3.32
CA GLU A 358 -1.60 -18.38 2.26
C GLU A 358 -1.00 -17.22 1.44
N GLY A 359 -1.68 -16.07 1.43
CA GLY A 359 -1.32 -14.88 0.67
C GLY A 359 -2.32 -14.53 -0.42
N ILE A 360 -2.20 -13.34 -1.01
CA ILE A 360 -2.91 -12.97 -2.23
C ILE A 360 -1.92 -13.05 -3.40
N HIS A 361 -2.16 -13.96 -4.35
CA HIS A 361 -1.43 -14.01 -5.60
C HIS A 361 -1.88 -12.84 -6.51
N TYR A 362 -1.00 -11.87 -6.73
CA TYR A 362 -1.37 -10.61 -7.38
C TYR A 362 -1.85 -10.81 -8.82
N GLY A 363 -1.18 -11.65 -9.62
CA GLY A 363 -1.61 -11.93 -11.00
C GLY A 363 -2.99 -12.59 -11.10
N SER A 364 -3.36 -13.42 -10.13
CA SER A 364 -4.74 -13.94 -10.01
C SER A 364 -5.73 -12.82 -9.65
N HIS A 365 -5.40 -11.97 -8.69
CA HIS A 365 -6.25 -10.86 -8.25
C HIS A 365 -6.51 -9.87 -9.40
N PHE A 366 -5.44 -9.38 -10.05
CA PHE A 366 -5.51 -8.52 -11.24
C PHE A 366 -6.36 -9.15 -12.35
N THR A 367 -6.09 -10.41 -12.69
CA THR A 367 -6.82 -11.10 -13.78
C THR A 367 -8.31 -11.21 -13.45
N ASN A 368 -8.67 -11.57 -12.22
CA ASN A 368 -10.06 -11.70 -11.78
C ASN A 368 -10.81 -10.36 -11.80
N MET A 369 -10.16 -9.25 -11.44
CA MET A 369 -10.76 -7.91 -11.51
C MET A 369 -11.04 -7.49 -12.96
N PHE A 370 -10.09 -7.67 -13.88
CA PHE A 370 -10.32 -7.33 -15.29
C PHE A 370 -11.32 -8.28 -15.98
N LEU A 371 -11.36 -9.57 -15.63
CA LEU A 371 -12.41 -10.49 -16.11
C LEU A 371 -13.82 -10.03 -15.68
N ARG A 372 -13.96 -9.52 -14.44
CA ARG A 372 -15.23 -8.98 -13.92
C ARG A 372 -15.62 -7.69 -14.62
N ASN A 373 -14.68 -6.78 -14.85
CA ASN A 373 -14.96 -5.47 -15.43
C ASN A 373 -15.18 -5.53 -16.96
N TYR A 374 -14.59 -6.51 -17.66
CA TYR A 374 -14.60 -6.60 -19.14
C TYR A 374 -14.97 -8.01 -19.68
N PRO A 375 -16.09 -8.62 -19.27
CA PRO A 375 -16.42 -10.01 -19.62
C PRO A 375 -16.52 -10.27 -21.13
N GLU A 376 -16.99 -9.28 -21.89
CA GLU A 376 -17.23 -9.43 -23.34
C GLU A 376 -16.03 -9.05 -24.24
N ARG A 377 -14.92 -8.58 -23.65
CA ARG A 377 -13.76 -8.10 -24.39
C ARG A 377 -12.99 -9.24 -25.07
N ILE A 378 -12.35 -8.95 -26.22
CA ILE A 378 -11.60 -9.95 -26.99
C ILE A 378 -10.49 -10.63 -26.17
N THR A 379 -9.90 -9.90 -25.22
CA THR A 379 -8.91 -10.40 -24.26
C THR A 379 -9.50 -11.51 -23.38
N THR A 380 -10.66 -11.26 -22.77
CA THR A 380 -11.39 -12.20 -21.93
C THR A 380 -11.77 -13.46 -22.71
N LYS A 381 -12.37 -13.26 -23.89
CA LYS A 381 -12.76 -14.36 -24.79
C LYS A 381 -11.57 -15.23 -25.18
N ARG A 382 -10.41 -14.64 -25.49
CA ARG A 382 -9.18 -15.38 -25.78
C ARG A 382 -8.60 -16.10 -24.56
N MET A 383 -8.64 -15.50 -23.37
CA MET A 383 -8.17 -16.16 -22.15
C MET A 383 -8.98 -17.41 -21.80
N HIS A 384 -10.30 -17.38 -22.00
CA HIS A 384 -11.14 -18.59 -21.87
C HIS A 384 -10.89 -19.59 -23.00
N ALA A 385 -10.88 -19.15 -24.27
CA ALA A 385 -10.72 -20.05 -25.42
C ALA A 385 -9.37 -20.78 -25.46
N GLU A 386 -8.29 -20.14 -24.97
CA GLU A 386 -6.95 -20.75 -24.86
C GLU A 386 -6.68 -21.37 -23.46
N ASN A 387 -7.67 -21.39 -22.55
CA ASN A 387 -7.56 -21.83 -21.16
C ASN A 387 -6.35 -21.21 -20.40
N ARG A 388 -6.07 -19.92 -20.64
CA ARG A 388 -4.93 -19.21 -19.99
C ARG A 388 -5.10 -19.08 -18.48
N LEU A 389 -6.35 -19.11 -17.98
CA LEU A 389 -6.64 -19.00 -16.56
C LEU A 389 -6.08 -20.18 -15.74
N ALA A 390 -6.02 -21.39 -16.32
CA ALA A 390 -5.41 -22.55 -15.67
C ALA A 390 -3.90 -22.37 -15.41
N LEU A 391 -3.23 -21.42 -16.07
CA LEU A 391 -1.82 -21.10 -15.80
C LEU A 391 -1.65 -20.40 -14.44
N LEU A 392 -2.66 -19.65 -13.97
CA LEU A 392 -2.61 -18.93 -12.68
C LEU A 392 -2.43 -19.83 -11.47
N GLU A 393 -2.80 -21.11 -11.59
CA GLU A 393 -2.65 -22.11 -10.53
C GLU A 393 -1.26 -22.75 -10.48
N LYS A 394 -0.43 -22.57 -11.52
CA LYS A 394 0.88 -23.20 -11.60
C LYS A 394 1.91 -22.50 -10.72
N GLU A 395 2.79 -23.29 -10.12
CA GLU A 395 3.93 -22.80 -9.33
C GLU A 395 4.90 -21.92 -10.14
N GLU A 396 5.08 -22.19 -11.44
CA GLU A 396 5.91 -21.36 -12.35
C GLU A 396 5.42 -19.90 -12.43
N LEU A 397 4.14 -19.67 -12.15
CA LEU A 397 3.49 -18.36 -12.12
C LEU A 397 3.34 -17.80 -10.70
N ARG A 398 3.69 -18.55 -9.65
CA ARG A 398 3.54 -18.16 -8.23
C ARG A 398 4.90 -18.10 -7.56
N ALA A 399 5.52 -16.93 -7.65
CA ALA A 399 6.75 -16.61 -6.93
C ALA A 399 6.47 -16.51 -5.43
N HIS A 400 6.61 -17.63 -4.74
CA HIS A 400 6.75 -17.65 -3.29
C HIS A 400 8.03 -16.90 -2.93
N SER A 401 7.94 -15.94 -2.01
CA SER A 401 9.08 -15.15 -1.53
C SER A 401 10.07 -16.03 -0.75
N SER A 402 10.87 -16.82 -1.47
CA SER A 402 11.96 -17.59 -0.90
C SER A 402 13.09 -16.64 -0.54
N GLN A 403 13.59 -16.75 0.70
CA GLN A 403 14.81 -16.07 1.10
C GLN A 403 15.99 -16.68 0.35
N SER A 404 16.33 -16.09 -0.81
CA SER A 404 17.42 -16.56 -1.66
C SER A 404 18.51 -15.49 -1.80
N ASN A 405 19.24 -15.27 -0.69
CA ASN A 405 20.57 -14.68 -0.75
C ASN A 405 21.56 -15.76 -1.22
N ASN A 406 21.66 -16.00 -2.53
CA ASN A 406 22.90 -16.30 -3.26
C ASN A 406 22.63 -16.69 -4.72
N ALA A 407 22.77 -15.72 -5.63
CA ALA A 407 23.15 -16.00 -7.01
C ALA A 407 24.33 -15.08 -7.35
N GLY A 408 25.48 -15.67 -7.69
CA GLY A 408 26.71 -14.94 -7.93
C GLY A 408 26.58 -14.00 -9.13
N ARG A 409 26.97 -12.73 -8.94
CA ARG A 409 27.06 -11.72 -9.99
C ARG A 409 28.18 -12.06 -10.97
N VAL A 410 27.88 -12.90 -11.96
CA VAL A 410 28.78 -13.15 -13.10
C VAL A 410 28.79 -11.90 -13.99
N VAL A 411 29.89 -11.16 -13.95
CA VAL A 411 30.14 -10.05 -14.87
C VAL A 411 30.66 -10.63 -16.19
N THR A 412 29.84 -10.57 -17.24
CA THR A 412 30.26 -10.92 -18.60
C THR A 412 30.97 -9.74 -19.24
N ASN A 413 32.30 -9.79 -19.29
CA ASN A 413 33.08 -8.90 -20.15
C ASN A 413 32.96 -9.36 -21.61
N ALA A 414 32.71 -8.42 -22.52
CA ALA A 414 32.75 -8.69 -23.95
C ALA A 414 34.20 -8.85 -24.45
N GLY A 415 34.46 -9.86 -25.28
CA GLY A 415 35.80 -10.16 -25.81
C GLY A 415 35.77 -11.08 -27.04
N GLN A 416 35.89 -10.47 -28.21
CA GLN A 416 36.42 -10.94 -29.51
C GLN A 416 36.51 -12.47 -29.86
N GLN A 417 35.91 -12.80 -31.02
CA GLN A 417 36.40 -13.67 -32.14
C GLN A 417 37.37 -14.84 -31.81
N THR A 418 37.15 -16.10 -32.22
CA THR A 418 37.28 -16.58 -33.62
C THR A 418 36.84 -18.05 -33.85
N GLN A 419 36.35 -18.34 -35.08
CA GLN A 419 36.46 -19.58 -35.92
C GLN A 419 35.98 -20.99 -35.44
N GLN A 420 35.15 -21.61 -36.30
CA GLN A 420 35.13 -22.99 -36.86
C GLN A 420 35.73 -24.18 -36.04
N ALA A 421 35.19 -25.41 -36.03
CA ALA A 421 34.46 -26.14 -37.08
C ALA A 421 33.50 -27.26 -36.58
N SER A 422 32.94 -28.03 -37.52
CA SER A 422 31.87 -29.04 -37.42
C SER A 422 32.28 -30.48 -37.00
N PHE A 423 31.37 -31.25 -36.37
CA PHE A 423 30.67 -32.45 -36.93
C PHE A 423 29.83 -33.22 -35.84
N PRO A 424 28.77 -33.99 -36.20
CA PRO A 424 27.87 -34.70 -35.26
C PRO A 424 27.95 -36.26 -35.41
N PRO A 425 26.96 -37.09 -35.00
CA PRO A 425 26.84 -37.68 -33.65
C PRO A 425 26.68 -39.24 -33.63
N THR A 426 26.80 -39.91 -32.46
CA THR A 426 25.95 -41.06 -32.02
C THR A 426 26.28 -41.58 -30.59
N PRO A 427 25.33 -42.27 -29.90
CA PRO A 427 25.49 -42.97 -28.61
C PRO A 427 25.81 -44.49 -28.85
N PRO A 428 25.72 -45.50 -27.91
CA PRO A 428 25.10 -45.50 -26.56
C PRO A 428 25.78 -46.35 -25.44
N HIS A 429 25.07 -46.45 -24.30
CA HIS A 429 24.95 -47.60 -23.37
C HIS A 429 25.74 -47.72 -22.03
N LEU A 430 24.96 -48.12 -21.00
CA LEU A 430 25.25 -48.90 -19.78
C LEU A 430 25.80 -48.22 -18.50
N SER A 431 24.86 -47.95 -17.58
CA SER A 431 24.77 -48.52 -16.21
C SER A 431 26.05 -48.77 -15.40
N PHE A 432 26.12 -48.22 -14.18
CA PHE A 432 26.30 -49.02 -12.95
C PHE A 432 25.90 -48.27 -11.65
N SER A 433 25.25 -49.02 -10.74
CA SER A 433 25.15 -48.91 -9.27
C SER A 433 25.10 -47.57 -8.51
N SER A 434 23.93 -47.33 -7.90
CA SER A 434 23.71 -47.27 -6.43
C SER A 434 24.77 -46.63 -5.51
N LEU A 435 24.35 -45.57 -4.79
CA LEU A 435 24.76 -45.35 -3.40
C LEU A 435 23.55 -44.93 -2.55
N THR A 436 23.18 -45.76 -1.57
CA THR A 436 22.09 -45.49 -0.62
C THR A 436 22.60 -44.64 0.54
N ILE A 437 21.96 -43.50 0.83
CA ILE A 437 22.06 -42.83 2.14
C ILE A 437 20.66 -42.39 2.61
N PHE A 438 20.22 -43.01 3.71
CA PHE A 438 19.19 -42.60 4.66
C PHE A 438 18.19 -41.50 4.26
N ASN A 439 16.97 -41.91 3.90
CA ASN A 439 15.78 -41.15 4.26
C ASN A 439 15.44 -41.44 5.73
N ALA A 440 15.65 -40.45 6.61
CA ALA A 440 15.03 -40.44 7.92
C ALA A 440 13.65 -39.78 7.81
N THR A 441 12.60 -40.54 8.06
CA THR A 441 11.23 -40.04 8.18
C THR A 441 11.17 -39.03 9.32
N ILE A 442 10.80 -37.78 9.05
CA ILE A 442 10.28 -36.87 10.07
C ILE A 442 8.79 -36.75 9.82
N GLU A 443 8.02 -37.21 10.80
CA GLU A 443 6.56 -37.24 10.78
C GLU A 443 5.95 -35.84 10.91
N GLN A 444 4.69 -35.73 10.53
CA GLN A 444 3.91 -34.50 10.66
C GLN A 444 3.58 -34.20 12.13
N SER A 445 4.27 -33.21 12.72
CA SER A 445 3.75 -32.41 13.85
C SER A 445 4.60 -31.17 14.08
N ASP A 446 4.12 -29.98 13.71
CA ASP A 446 3.55 -29.06 14.70
C ASP A 446 2.93 -27.80 14.07
N MET A 447 1.81 -27.34 14.63
CA MET A 447 1.33 -25.96 14.44
C MET A 447 1.77 -25.15 15.66
N ALA A 448 2.53 -24.06 15.48
CA ALA A 448 2.89 -23.19 16.60
C ALA A 448 2.89 -21.69 16.24
N SER A 449 1.71 -21.08 16.30
CA SER A 449 1.61 -19.70 16.80
C SER A 449 1.98 -19.74 18.28
N THR A 450 2.87 -18.86 18.75
CA THR A 450 3.32 -18.85 20.15
C THR A 450 2.84 -17.60 20.90
N ALA A 451 2.17 -17.81 22.03
CA ALA A 451 1.66 -16.76 22.93
C ALA A 451 2.76 -15.84 23.49
N ILE A 452 4.00 -16.34 23.47
CA ILE A 452 5.21 -15.67 23.92
C ILE A 452 6.23 -15.80 22.79
N ARG A 453 6.65 -14.68 22.20
CA ARG A 453 7.59 -14.65 21.07
C ARG A 453 8.73 -13.67 21.31
N PHE A 454 9.97 -14.16 21.24
CA PHE A 454 11.16 -13.30 21.26
C PHE A 454 11.53 -12.81 19.85
N VAL A 455 11.96 -11.56 19.75
CA VAL A 455 12.59 -10.94 18.57
C VAL A 455 13.95 -10.40 18.98
N SER A 456 15.00 -10.91 18.37
CA SER A 456 16.38 -10.56 18.70
C SER A 456 16.74 -9.13 18.30
N GLY A 457 17.68 -8.54 19.05
CA GLY A 457 18.24 -7.22 18.74
C GLY A 457 19.02 -7.22 17.42
N THR A 458 19.08 -6.05 16.77
CA THR A 458 19.86 -5.86 15.55
C THR A 458 21.28 -5.36 15.87
N LYS A 459 22.19 -5.36 14.88
CA LYS A 459 23.54 -4.76 15.02
C LYS A 459 23.54 -3.27 15.45
N LYS A 460 22.40 -2.56 15.36
CA LYS A 460 22.24 -1.16 15.81
C LYS A 460 21.51 -1.01 17.16
N SER A 461 20.84 -2.06 17.64
CA SER A 461 20.20 -2.12 18.96
C SER A 461 20.31 -3.56 19.47
N PRO A 462 21.33 -3.89 20.29
CA PRO A 462 21.64 -5.27 20.66
C PRO A 462 20.63 -5.89 21.64
N LEU A 463 19.73 -5.08 22.21
CA LEU A 463 18.63 -5.55 23.04
C LEU A 463 17.45 -5.97 22.16
N GLY A 464 16.95 -7.18 22.39
CA GLY A 464 15.73 -7.70 21.79
C GLY A 464 14.47 -7.30 22.55
N THR A 465 13.33 -7.67 21.98
CA THR A 465 11.99 -7.43 22.51
C THR A 465 11.22 -8.74 22.54
N LEU A 466 10.49 -9.00 23.61
CA LEU A 466 9.65 -10.18 23.78
C LEU A 466 8.18 -9.76 23.76
N TYR A 467 7.36 -10.43 22.97
CA TYR A 467 5.95 -10.10 22.76
C TYR A 467 5.06 -11.15 23.43
N LEU A 468 4.06 -10.67 24.17
CA LEU A 468 3.01 -11.46 24.79
C LEU A 468 1.69 -11.20 24.06
N GLN A 469 1.04 -12.27 23.60
CA GLN A 469 -0.32 -12.22 23.08
C GLN A 469 -1.31 -12.41 24.23
N CYS A 470 -2.10 -11.40 24.53
CA CYS A 470 -2.98 -11.38 25.69
C CYS A 470 -4.45 -11.21 25.30
N HIS A 471 -5.32 -12.12 25.74
CA HIS A 471 -6.77 -11.94 25.63
C HIS A 471 -7.35 -11.38 26.93
N VAL A 472 -7.86 -10.15 26.90
CA VAL A 472 -8.24 -9.40 28.11
C VAL A 472 -9.75 -9.43 28.35
N LYS A 473 -10.15 -9.89 29.55
CA LYS A 473 -11.51 -9.92 30.07
C LYS A 473 -11.69 -8.77 31.09
N PRO A 474 -12.15 -7.57 30.65
CA PRO A 474 -12.34 -6.40 31.53
C PRO A 474 -13.61 -6.52 32.37
N GLY A 475 -13.68 -5.74 33.46
CA GLY A 475 -14.81 -5.73 34.39
C GLY A 475 -14.91 -6.98 35.27
N ALA A 476 -13.82 -7.73 35.44
CA ALA A 476 -13.79 -8.90 36.32
C ALA A 476 -14.02 -8.51 37.80
N SER A 477 -14.59 -9.43 38.58
CA SER A 477 -14.64 -9.26 40.04
C SER A 477 -13.23 -9.26 40.62
N ARG A 478 -13.00 -8.56 41.75
CA ARG A 478 -11.66 -8.50 42.40
C ARG A 478 -11.07 -9.89 42.71
N VAL A 479 -11.92 -10.87 42.99
CA VAL A 479 -11.54 -12.27 43.26
C VAL A 479 -11.02 -12.98 42.01
N ARG A 480 -11.45 -12.58 40.80
CA ARG A 480 -11.03 -13.17 39.53
C ARG A 480 -10.03 -12.28 38.78
N GLN A 481 -9.29 -11.41 39.48
CA GLN A 481 -8.29 -10.55 38.83
C GLN A 481 -6.93 -11.24 38.84
N GLY A 482 -6.43 -11.63 37.67
CA GLY A 482 -5.21 -12.43 37.55
C GLY A 482 -4.95 -12.88 36.11
N VAL A 483 -3.96 -13.77 35.94
CA VAL A 483 -3.82 -14.57 34.73
C VAL A 483 -4.85 -15.70 34.83
N ALA A 484 -5.78 -15.79 33.89
CA ALA A 484 -6.87 -16.76 33.96
C ALA A 484 -6.52 -18.10 33.28
N ALA A 485 -5.62 -18.07 32.30
CA ALA A 485 -5.07 -19.24 31.62
C ALA A 485 -3.83 -18.83 30.82
N VAL A 486 -2.91 -19.78 30.61
CA VAL A 486 -1.84 -19.68 29.63
C VAL A 486 -2.03 -20.82 28.63
N THR A 487 -2.16 -20.47 27.35
CA THR A 487 -2.24 -21.44 26.25
C THR A 487 -1.07 -21.21 25.30
N ASP A 488 -0.84 -22.15 24.38
CA ASP A 488 0.18 -21.98 23.34
C ASP A 488 -0.09 -20.77 22.43
N ALA A 489 -1.35 -20.32 22.30
CA ALA A 489 -1.75 -19.22 21.44
C ALA A 489 -1.91 -17.86 22.17
N THR A 490 -2.43 -17.86 23.41
CA THR A 490 -2.75 -16.63 24.17
C THR A 490 -2.57 -16.79 25.68
N VAL A 491 -2.25 -15.68 26.34
CA VAL A 491 -2.31 -15.47 27.79
C VAL A 491 -3.66 -14.80 28.11
N GLU A 492 -4.57 -15.50 28.79
CA GLU A 492 -5.83 -14.88 29.20
C GLU A 492 -5.63 -14.04 30.47
N LEU A 493 -6.08 -12.78 30.45
CA LEU A 493 -5.96 -11.85 31.58
C LEU A 493 -7.33 -11.33 32.00
N CYS A 494 -7.64 -11.44 33.29
CA CYS A 494 -8.85 -10.85 33.86
C CYS A 494 -8.48 -9.58 34.64
N VAL A 495 -9.10 -8.45 34.29
CA VAL A 495 -8.86 -7.15 34.95
C VAL A 495 -10.15 -6.54 35.49
N SER A 496 -10.11 -5.98 36.70
CA SER A 496 -11.29 -5.35 37.32
C SER A 496 -11.65 -3.99 36.72
N ALA A 497 -10.71 -3.36 36.01
CA ALA A 497 -10.96 -2.13 35.27
C ALA A 497 -11.97 -2.36 34.13
N GLN A 498 -12.89 -1.39 33.97
CA GLN A 498 -13.86 -1.38 32.88
C GLN A 498 -13.20 -1.02 31.54
N ALA A 499 -13.83 -1.42 30.43
CA ALA A 499 -13.38 -1.12 29.07
C ALA A 499 -13.68 0.34 28.66
N LYS A 500 -13.25 1.31 29.46
CA LYS A 500 -13.51 2.75 29.26
C LYS A 500 -12.20 3.53 29.33
N GLU A 501 -12.00 4.47 28.39
CA GLU A 501 -10.94 5.49 28.40
C GLU A 501 -9.50 4.97 28.66
N GLY A 502 -9.21 3.73 28.26
CA GLY A 502 -7.90 3.10 28.41
C GLY A 502 -7.56 2.56 29.81
N GLU A 503 -8.49 2.58 30.77
CA GLU A 503 -8.25 2.05 32.11
C GLU A 503 -7.90 0.55 32.11
N ALA A 504 -8.56 -0.25 31.26
CA ALA A 504 -8.21 -1.64 31.04
C ALA A 504 -6.75 -1.82 30.55
N ASN A 505 -6.23 -0.91 29.74
CA ASN A 505 -4.85 -0.96 29.23
C ASN A 505 -3.84 -0.72 30.38
N LYS A 506 -4.12 0.28 31.23
CA LYS A 506 -3.31 0.56 32.44
C LYS A 506 -3.33 -0.63 33.41
N ALA A 507 -4.49 -1.27 33.58
CA ALA A 507 -4.66 -2.45 34.43
C ALA A 507 -3.88 -3.67 33.90
N VAL A 508 -3.86 -3.90 32.58
CA VAL A 508 -3.07 -4.99 31.94
C VAL A 508 -1.57 -4.78 32.17
N VAL A 509 -1.04 -3.58 31.91
CA VAL A 509 0.38 -3.27 32.16
C VAL A 509 0.73 -3.39 33.64
N LYS A 510 -0.18 -2.99 34.55
CA LYS A 510 -0.01 -3.17 35.99
C LYS A 510 0.06 -4.66 36.37
N LEU A 511 -0.89 -5.47 35.91
CA LEU A 511 -0.98 -6.91 36.21
C LEU A 511 0.27 -7.66 35.71
N LEU A 512 0.68 -7.45 34.46
CA LEU A 512 1.88 -8.09 33.91
C LEU A 512 3.16 -7.63 34.60
N SER A 513 3.24 -6.36 35.02
CA SER A 513 4.37 -5.86 35.81
C SER A 513 4.49 -6.57 37.16
N GLU A 514 3.35 -6.81 37.83
CA GLU A 514 3.27 -7.48 39.13
C GLU A 514 3.57 -8.99 39.01
N VAL A 515 3.03 -9.67 37.99
CA VAL A 515 3.23 -11.11 37.75
C VAL A 515 4.66 -11.44 37.29
N LEU A 516 5.22 -10.65 36.37
CA LEU A 516 6.55 -10.93 35.80
C LEU A 516 7.69 -10.34 36.64
N GLY A 517 7.40 -9.40 37.55
CA GLY A 517 8.42 -8.64 38.27
C GLY A 517 9.20 -7.68 37.36
N ILE A 518 8.59 -7.24 36.25
CA ILE A 518 9.20 -6.39 35.23
C ILE A 518 8.70 -4.94 35.42
N PRO A 519 9.56 -3.91 35.32
CA PRO A 519 9.14 -2.51 35.44
C PRO A 519 8.06 -2.13 34.40
N LYS A 520 7.07 -1.33 34.82
CA LYS A 520 6.02 -0.81 33.92
C LYS A 520 6.56 0.00 32.75
N SER A 521 7.77 0.57 32.88
CA SER A 521 8.48 1.28 31.81
C SER A 521 8.96 0.37 30.68
N ASP A 522 9.19 -0.91 30.97
CA ASP A 522 9.64 -1.91 29.98
C ASP A 522 8.46 -2.66 29.34
N LEU A 523 7.22 -2.38 29.77
CA LEU A 523 5.99 -3.01 29.31
C LEU A 523 5.13 -2.04 28.49
N THR A 524 5.02 -2.26 27.19
CA THR A 524 4.25 -1.40 26.28
C THR A 524 3.21 -2.22 25.51
N ILE A 525 1.93 -1.81 25.55
CA ILE A 525 0.91 -2.37 24.67
C ILE A 525 1.14 -1.80 23.27
N THR A 526 1.64 -2.64 22.35
CA THR A 526 1.95 -2.25 20.96
C THR A 526 0.74 -2.35 20.04
N GLN A 527 -0.22 -3.23 20.36
CA GLN A 527 -1.44 -3.46 19.57
C GLN A 527 -2.65 -3.72 20.45
N GLY A 528 -3.85 -3.52 19.90
CA GLY A 528 -5.09 -3.85 20.60
C GLY A 528 -5.54 -2.84 21.65
N LEU A 529 -5.09 -1.58 21.60
CA LEU A 529 -5.48 -0.54 22.58
C LEU A 529 -7.00 -0.37 22.74
N LYS A 530 -7.79 -0.59 21.68
CA LYS A 530 -9.27 -0.60 21.69
C LYS A 530 -9.89 -2.01 21.70
N SER A 531 -9.10 -3.09 21.60
CA SER A 531 -9.57 -4.49 21.52
C SER A 531 -9.49 -5.21 22.88
N ARG A 532 -10.05 -6.42 22.98
CA ARG A 532 -9.78 -7.36 24.07
C ARG A 532 -8.45 -8.08 23.87
N ASP A 533 -8.14 -8.45 22.64
CA ASP A 533 -6.86 -9.02 22.24
C ASP A 533 -5.81 -7.90 22.17
N LYS A 534 -4.66 -8.10 22.82
CA LYS A 534 -3.59 -7.11 22.96
C LYS A 534 -2.23 -7.77 22.80
N THR A 535 -1.33 -7.09 22.11
CA THR A 535 0.08 -7.47 22.08
C THR A 535 0.84 -6.58 23.06
N VAL A 536 1.53 -7.19 24.04
CA VAL A 536 2.35 -6.49 25.03
C VAL A 536 3.82 -6.78 24.77
N ALA A 537 4.59 -5.74 24.45
CA ALA A 537 6.03 -5.81 24.28
C ALA A 537 6.74 -5.62 25.64
N VAL A 538 7.70 -6.51 25.90
CA VAL A 538 8.68 -6.48 26.98
C VAL A 538 10.02 -6.06 26.37
N GLY A 539 10.48 -4.86 26.69
CA GLY A 539 11.71 -4.30 26.15
C GLY A 539 12.99 -4.78 26.86
N ASN A 540 14.14 -4.32 26.36
CA ASN A 540 15.45 -4.41 27.01
C ASN A 540 16.00 -5.84 27.28
N ILE A 541 15.58 -6.84 26.50
CA ILE A 541 15.95 -8.25 26.70
C ILE A 541 17.31 -8.57 26.06
N ARG A 542 18.25 -9.13 26.84
CA ARG A 542 19.58 -9.56 26.35
C ARG A 542 19.63 -11.04 25.96
N ASP A 543 18.99 -11.88 26.77
CA ASP A 543 18.89 -13.33 26.57
C ASP A 543 17.41 -13.66 26.36
N GLY A 544 17.07 -14.02 25.13
CA GLY A 544 15.69 -14.28 24.73
C GLY A 544 15.15 -15.60 25.26
N GLU A 545 15.94 -16.67 25.18
CA GLU A 545 15.51 -18.02 25.53
C GLU A 545 15.31 -18.14 27.05
N SER A 546 16.28 -17.66 27.84
CA SER A 546 16.17 -17.63 29.31
C SER A 546 14.99 -16.79 29.78
N MET A 547 14.76 -15.63 29.15
CA MET A 547 13.62 -14.76 29.49
C MET A 547 12.28 -15.36 29.06
N MET A 548 12.17 -16.01 27.89
CA MET A 548 10.94 -16.69 27.47
C MET A 548 10.56 -17.81 28.43
N ALA A 549 11.53 -18.65 28.83
CA ALA A 549 11.30 -19.72 29.78
C ALA A 549 10.80 -19.18 31.13
N LYS A 550 11.50 -18.17 31.68
CA LYS A 550 11.13 -17.54 32.95
C LYS A 550 9.74 -16.89 32.91
N ILE A 551 9.43 -16.14 31.85
CA ILE A 551 8.12 -15.48 31.71
C ILE A 551 7.00 -16.51 31.57
N ARG A 552 7.23 -17.61 30.82
CA ARG A 552 6.26 -18.72 30.71
C ARG A 552 6.00 -19.36 32.08
N GLU A 553 7.05 -19.67 32.85
CA GLU A 553 6.95 -20.21 34.20
C GLU A 553 6.17 -19.28 35.14
N GLN A 554 6.48 -17.98 35.14
CA GLN A 554 5.80 -16.98 35.97
C GLN A 554 4.31 -16.84 35.62
N LEU A 555 3.97 -16.82 34.33
CA LEU A 555 2.57 -16.74 33.88
C LEU A 555 1.80 -18.02 34.19
N GLN A 556 2.41 -19.20 34.00
CA GLN A 556 1.80 -20.49 34.30
C GLN A 556 1.47 -20.58 35.79
N LYS A 557 2.46 -20.30 36.66
CA LYS A 557 2.26 -20.26 38.10
C LYS A 557 1.18 -19.26 38.52
N ALA A 558 1.18 -18.06 37.94
CA ALA A 558 0.16 -17.05 38.21
C ALA A 558 -1.25 -17.40 37.71
N SER A 559 -1.39 -18.44 36.88
CA SER A 559 -2.68 -19.02 36.48
C SER A 559 -3.12 -20.22 37.33
N GLU A 560 -2.21 -20.75 38.17
CA GLU A 560 -2.49 -21.81 39.16
C GLU A 560 -2.77 -21.21 40.55
N ASP A 561 -2.20 -20.03 40.84
CA ASP A 561 -2.35 -19.28 42.10
C ASP A 561 -3.60 -18.34 42.13
N GLY A 562 -4.44 -18.27 41.08
CA GLY A 562 -5.48 -17.22 40.89
C GLY A 562 -6.86 -17.69 40.42
#